data_AF-A0A657IUX2-F1
#
_entry.id   AF-A0A657IUX2-F1
#
_cell.length_a   1.000
_cell.length_b   1.000
_cell.length_c   1.000
_cell.angle_alpha   90.00
_cell.angle_beta   90.00
_cell.angle_gamma   90.00
#
_symmetry.space_group_name_H-M   'P 1'
#
loop_
_entity.id
_entity.type
_entity.pdbx_description
1 polymer ?
#
loop_
_entity_poly.entity_id
_entity_poly.type
_entity_poly.pdbx_seq_one_letter_code
_entity_poly.pdbx_strand_id
1 'polypeptide(L)'
;MVRELGNLLFHAALIGVLVGMAIGSLFGYSGQKIVVKGESFVNTLVSYDTFTPGTDFDADRLRPFSLTLDDFHVSFDRQQGSPTYAQPLDFTADVSVKDDADSKARKETLKVNQPLSVDGTRVYLSGNGYAPIVKVTDGDGKVAYEGPVVSLATDKTYTSSTVLKVPDARPDQLGFVGMFLPSAVIQDGSPRTRRTPACPTRPWCSPPTAGTSGWTAAPRRTCTCWTPPPCTS
;
A
#
# COMPACT_ATOMS: atom_id res chain seq x y z
N MET A 1 -37.67 38.74 15.79
CA MET A 1 -38.15 37.37 15.54
C MET A 1 -37.29 36.58 14.55
N VAL A 2 -37.04 37.03 13.30
CA VAL A 2 -36.31 36.22 12.30
C VAL A 2 -34.88 35.80 12.74
N ARG A 3 -34.20 36.65 13.51
CA ARG A 3 -32.84 36.37 14.02
C ARG A 3 -32.80 35.28 15.10
N GLU A 4 -33.77 35.25 16.02
CA GLU A 4 -33.87 34.20 17.05
C GLU A 4 -34.34 32.86 16.46
N LEU A 5 -35.28 32.90 15.51
CA LEU A 5 -35.73 31.69 14.82
C LEU A 5 -34.60 31.09 13.97
N GLY A 6 -33.80 31.93 13.31
CA GLY A 6 -32.60 31.50 12.58
C GLY A 6 -31.55 30.88 13.50
N ASN A 7 -31.34 31.45 14.69
CA ASN A 7 -30.43 30.87 15.68
C ASN A 7 -30.91 29.49 16.15
N LEU A 8 -32.20 29.34 16.45
CA LEU A 8 -32.77 28.07 16.88
C LEU A 8 -32.71 27.01 15.76
N LEU A 9 -33.03 27.40 14.52
CA LEU A 9 -32.95 26.52 13.35
C LEU A 9 -31.52 26.05 13.08
N PHE A 10 -30.53 26.95 13.22
CA PHE A 10 -29.12 26.61 13.07
C PHE A 10 -28.68 25.57 14.10
N HIS A 11 -29.02 25.76 15.37
CA HIS A 11 -28.66 24.81 16.43
C HIS A 11 -29.36 23.46 16.24
N ALA A 12 -30.65 23.47 15.87
CA ALA A 12 -31.37 22.24 15.56
C ALA A 12 -30.75 21.49 14.36
N ALA A 13 -30.33 22.22 13.33
CA ALA A 13 -29.62 21.63 12.18
C ALA A 13 -28.26 21.04 12.60
N LEU A 14 -27.50 21.72 13.46
CA LEU A 14 -26.23 21.22 13.98
C LEU A 14 -26.44 19.92 14.79
N ILE A 15 -27.44 19.88 15.66
CA ILE A 15 -27.80 18.67 16.41
C ILE A 15 -28.21 17.55 15.44
N GLY A 16 -29.01 17.85 14.42
CA GLY A 16 -29.40 16.88 13.39
C GLY A 16 -28.20 16.26 12.68
N VAL A 17 -27.21 17.07 12.29
CA VAL A 17 -25.96 16.58 11.68
C VAL A 17 -25.18 15.70 12.66
N LEU A 18 -25.05 16.12 13.93
CA LEU A 18 -24.36 15.33 14.95
C LEU A 18 -25.02 13.97 15.20
N VAL A 19 -26.37 13.92 15.24
CA VAL A 19 -27.12 12.67 15.35
C VAL A 19 -26.88 11.79 14.13
N GLY A 20 -26.91 12.34 12.92
CA GLY A 20 -26.61 11.60 11.69
C GLY A 20 -25.19 11.01 11.69
N MET A 21 -24.20 11.79 12.13
CA MET A 21 -22.81 11.32 12.28
C MET A 21 -22.68 10.24 13.35
N ALA A 22 -23.37 10.38 14.48
CA ALA A 22 -23.36 9.40 15.56
C ALA A 22 -23.95 8.05 15.09
N ILE A 23 -25.08 8.07 14.39
CA ILE A 23 -25.67 6.87 13.77
C ILE A 23 -24.70 6.26 12.76
N GLY A 24 -24.13 7.07 11.86
CA GLY A 24 -23.15 6.59 10.88
C GLY A 24 -21.92 5.94 11.52
N SER A 25 -21.44 6.49 12.64
CA SER A 25 -20.31 5.92 13.39
C SER A 25 -20.68 4.66 14.17
N LEU A 26 -21.93 4.51 14.59
CA LEU A 26 -22.39 3.36 15.37
C LEU A 26 -22.52 2.11 14.51
N PHE A 27 -23.07 2.26 13.30
CA PHE A 27 -23.37 1.15 12.39
C PHE A 27 -22.35 0.99 11.24
N GLY A 28 -21.53 2.00 11.00
CA GLY A 28 -20.53 1.99 9.93
C GLY A 28 -19.27 1.22 10.28
N TYR A 29 -18.31 1.24 9.36
CA TYR A 29 -16.99 0.67 9.56
C TYR A 29 -15.94 1.47 8.77
N SER A 30 -14.68 1.34 9.17
CA SER A 30 -13.53 1.77 8.37
C SER A 30 -12.49 0.67 8.38
N GLY A 31 -11.82 0.47 7.24
CA GLY A 31 -10.80 -0.56 7.11
C GLY A 31 -9.67 -0.09 6.22
N GLN A 32 -8.49 -0.66 6.41
CA GLN A 32 -7.31 -0.44 5.60
C GLN A 32 -6.78 -1.77 5.10
N LYS A 33 -6.40 -1.80 3.82
CA LYS A 33 -5.76 -2.95 3.19
C LYS A 33 -4.69 -2.45 2.22
N ILE A 34 -3.50 -3.03 2.33
CA ILE A 34 -2.47 -2.95 1.29
C ILE A 34 -2.80 -3.99 0.23
N VAL A 35 -2.91 -3.55 -1.03
CA VAL A 35 -3.13 -4.43 -2.18
C VAL A 35 -1.91 -4.32 -3.10
N VAL A 36 -1.28 -5.45 -3.39
CA VAL A 36 -0.16 -5.48 -4.34
C VAL A 36 -0.68 -5.57 -5.78
N LYS A 37 0.08 -5.04 -6.75
CA LYS A 37 -0.25 -5.19 -8.18
C LYS A 37 -0.48 -6.68 -8.53
N GLY A 38 -1.62 -6.98 -9.13
CA GLY A 38 -2.08 -8.33 -9.47
C GLY A 38 -2.82 -9.06 -8.35
N GLU A 39 -2.89 -8.49 -7.14
CA GLU A 39 -3.66 -9.03 -6.01
C GLU A 39 -5.11 -8.54 -6.05
N SER A 40 -6.02 -9.39 -5.58
CA SER A 40 -7.43 -9.06 -5.41
C SER A 40 -7.80 -8.96 -3.93
N PHE A 41 -8.41 -7.85 -3.56
CA PHE A 41 -9.07 -7.64 -2.29
C PHE A 41 -10.54 -8.06 -2.38
N VAL A 42 -11.07 -8.69 -1.33
CA VAL A 42 -12.49 -9.00 -1.19
C VAL A 42 -13.00 -8.34 0.10
N ASN A 43 -14.18 -7.74 0.07
CA ASN A 43 -14.77 -7.07 1.22
C ASN A 43 -15.29 -8.06 2.28
N THR A 44 -14.36 -8.64 3.04
CA THR A 44 -14.64 -9.48 4.20
C THR A 44 -13.79 -9.04 5.38
N LEU A 45 -14.25 -9.31 6.61
CA LEU A 45 -13.57 -8.89 7.83
C LEU A 45 -12.11 -9.36 7.90
N VAL A 46 -11.82 -10.58 7.43
CA VAL A 46 -10.48 -11.18 7.46
C VAL A 46 -9.54 -10.67 6.37
N SER A 47 -10.08 -9.97 5.36
CA SER A 47 -9.29 -9.46 4.24
C SER A 47 -8.62 -8.12 4.54
N TYR A 48 -8.99 -7.44 5.63
CA TYR A 48 -8.42 -6.17 6.06
C TYR A 48 -7.17 -6.34 6.92
N ASP A 49 -6.18 -5.46 6.75
CA ASP A 49 -4.99 -5.42 7.61
C ASP A 49 -5.30 -4.68 8.93
N THR A 50 -6.16 -3.68 8.87
CA THR A 50 -6.75 -3.00 10.04
C THR A 50 -8.23 -2.78 9.80
N PHE A 51 -9.04 -3.05 10.81
CA PHE A 51 -10.49 -2.88 10.74
C PHE A 51 -11.01 -2.25 12.02
N THR A 52 -11.79 -1.18 11.87
CA THR A 52 -12.41 -0.44 12.96
C THR A 52 -13.93 -0.45 12.76
N PRO A 53 -14.63 -1.38 13.41
CA PRO A 53 -16.10 -1.42 13.40
C PRO A 53 -16.70 -0.32 14.28
N GLY A 54 -17.90 0.14 13.92
CA GLY A 54 -18.77 0.85 14.85
C GLY A 54 -19.27 -0.06 15.98
N THR A 55 -19.76 0.54 17.07
CA THR A 55 -20.18 -0.20 18.27
C THR A 55 -21.31 -1.20 18.02
N ASP A 56 -22.20 -0.91 17.06
CA ASP A 56 -23.33 -1.78 16.66
C ASP A 56 -23.17 -2.27 15.21
N PHE A 57 -21.91 -2.45 14.80
CA PHE A 57 -21.56 -3.02 13.51
C PHE A 57 -21.84 -4.53 13.49
N ASP A 58 -22.27 -5.01 12.33
CA ASP A 58 -22.54 -6.41 12.05
C ASP A 58 -21.81 -6.82 10.76
N ALA A 59 -20.99 -7.87 10.84
CA ALA A 59 -20.18 -8.34 9.71
C ALA A 59 -21.04 -8.86 8.55
N ASP A 60 -22.25 -9.37 8.83
CA ASP A 60 -23.18 -9.85 7.81
C ASP A 60 -23.75 -8.71 6.95
N ARG A 61 -23.58 -7.45 7.38
CA ARG A 61 -23.96 -6.25 6.62
C ARG A 61 -22.86 -5.78 5.67
N LEU A 62 -21.69 -6.41 5.65
CA LEU A 62 -20.67 -6.13 4.66
C LEU A 62 -21.16 -6.53 3.28
N ARG A 63 -21.27 -5.53 2.40
CA ARG A 63 -21.65 -5.74 1.00
C ARG A 63 -20.50 -6.46 0.27
N PRO A 64 -20.71 -7.64 -0.29
CA PRO A 64 -19.63 -8.42 -0.88
C PRO A 64 -19.19 -7.76 -2.18
N PHE A 65 -17.95 -7.29 -2.26
CA PHE A 65 -17.35 -6.84 -3.51
C PHE A 65 -15.90 -7.28 -3.57
N SER A 66 -15.33 -7.32 -4.78
CA SER A 66 -13.90 -7.54 -4.97
C SER A 66 -13.27 -6.42 -5.78
N LEU A 67 -12.04 -6.06 -5.45
CA LEU A 67 -11.23 -5.06 -6.15
C LEU A 67 -9.85 -5.66 -6.43
N THR A 68 -9.48 -5.74 -7.69
CA THR A 68 -8.13 -6.15 -8.12
C THR A 68 -7.34 -4.92 -8.55
N LEU A 69 -6.11 -4.80 -8.07
CA LEU A 69 -5.20 -3.75 -8.52
C LEU A 69 -4.48 -4.21 -9.79
N ASP A 70 -4.87 -3.65 -10.93
CA ASP A 70 -4.29 -4.01 -12.23
C ASP A 70 -2.96 -3.30 -12.46
N ASP A 71 -2.91 -1.99 -12.22
CA ASP A 71 -1.69 -1.19 -12.28
C ASP A 71 -1.72 0.04 -11.37
N PHE A 72 -0.55 0.58 -11.06
CA PHE A 72 -0.41 1.79 -10.26
C PHE A 72 0.62 2.74 -10.88
N HIS A 73 0.15 3.95 -11.18
CA HIS A 73 0.91 4.99 -11.86
C HIS A 73 1.14 6.19 -10.94
N VAL A 74 2.38 6.68 -10.91
CA VAL A 74 2.74 7.92 -10.24
C VAL A 74 3.45 8.84 -11.21
N SER A 75 2.84 9.99 -11.47
CA SER A 75 3.40 11.04 -12.31
C SER A 75 4.17 12.03 -11.44
N PHE A 76 5.34 12.46 -11.89
CA PHE A 76 6.17 13.43 -11.19
C PHE A 76 6.45 14.63 -12.08
N ASP A 77 6.64 15.81 -11.49
CA ASP A 77 7.09 16.99 -12.22
C ASP A 77 8.53 16.77 -12.71
N ARG A 78 8.72 16.77 -14.03
CA ARG A 78 10.03 16.63 -14.68
C ARG A 78 10.45 17.88 -15.44
N GLN A 79 9.74 18.99 -15.30
CA GLN A 79 10.07 20.24 -16.00
C GLN A 79 11.32 20.88 -15.39
N GLN A 80 12.37 21.01 -16.21
CA GLN A 80 13.61 21.66 -15.76
C GLN A 80 13.35 23.12 -15.36
N GLY A 81 13.87 23.53 -14.20
CA GLY A 81 13.66 24.88 -13.66
C GLY A 81 12.34 25.08 -12.90
N SER A 82 11.48 24.06 -12.82
CA SER A 82 10.27 24.13 -11.99
C SER A 82 10.60 24.18 -10.50
N PRO A 83 9.94 25.05 -9.70
CA PRO A 83 10.09 25.05 -8.24
C PRO A 83 9.56 23.75 -7.60
N THR A 84 8.73 22.98 -8.32
CA THR A 84 8.15 21.71 -7.88
C THR A 84 8.82 20.50 -8.54
N TYR A 85 10.00 20.66 -9.14
CA TYR A 85 10.74 19.57 -9.77
C TYR A 85 10.83 18.32 -8.86
N ALA A 86 10.51 17.16 -9.44
CA ALA A 86 10.43 15.85 -8.80
C ALA A 86 9.35 15.71 -7.70
N GLN A 87 8.40 16.63 -7.58
CA GLN A 87 7.21 16.42 -6.76
C GLN A 87 6.18 15.54 -7.48
N PRO A 88 5.44 14.68 -6.77
CA PRO A 88 4.38 13.89 -7.37
C PRO A 88 3.21 14.81 -7.80
N LEU A 89 2.73 14.60 -9.01
CA LEU A 89 1.63 15.35 -9.64
C LEU A 89 0.31 14.59 -9.58
N ASP A 90 0.35 13.28 -9.83
CA ASP A 90 -0.84 12.44 -9.90
C ASP A 90 -0.52 11.03 -9.41
N PHE A 91 -1.48 10.43 -8.70
CA PHE A 91 -1.45 9.03 -8.31
C PHE A 91 -2.72 8.38 -8.81
N THR A 92 -2.55 7.43 -9.71
CA THR A 92 -3.65 6.75 -10.41
C THR A 92 -3.50 5.26 -10.24
N ALA A 93 -4.53 4.61 -9.68
CA ALA A 93 -4.65 3.17 -9.61
C ALA A 93 -5.68 2.71 -10.64
N ASP A 94 -5.28 1.82 -11.54
CA ASP A 94 -6.19 1.12 -12.44
C ASP A 94 -6.67 -0.15 -11.74
N VAL A 95 -7.98 -0.28 -11.57
CA VAL A 95 -8.57 -1.35 -10.79
C VAL A 95 -9.69 -2.05 -11.55
N SER A 96 -9.80 -3.35 -11.33
CA SER A 96 -10.93 -4.16 -11.80
C SER A 96 -11.83 -4.49 -10.62
N VAL A 97 -13.09 -4.05 -10.68
CA VAL A 97 -14.06 -4.17 -9.58
C VAL A 97 -15.19 -5.10 -9.98
N LYS A 98 -15.60 -5.97 -9.06
CA LYS A 98 -16.83 -6.75 -9.15
C LYS A 98 -17.72 -6.42 -7.95
N ASP A 99 -18.99 -6.11 -8.20
CA ASP A 99 -19.96 -5.77 -7.16
C ASP A 99 -20.49 -7.00 -6.40
N ASP A 100 -20.21 -8.20 -6.89
CA ASP A 100 -20.49 -9.49 -6.25
C ASP A 100 -19.67 -10.60 -6.94
N ALA A 101 -19.79 -11.86 -6.50
CA ALA A 101 -19.01 -12.97 -7.04
C ALA A 101 -19.32 -13.31 -8.51
N ASP A 102 -20.56 -13.11 -8.95
CA ASP A 102 -21.08 -13.46 -10.27
C ASP A 102 -21.07 -12.26 -11.24
N SER A 103 -20.90 -11.05 -10.71
CA SER A 103 -20.80 -9.82 -11.45
C SER A 103 -19.60 -9.79 -12.39
N LYS A 104 -19.79 -9.17 -13.57
CA LYS A 104 -18.70 -8.91 -14.51
C LYS A 104 -17.75 -7.87 -13.92
N ALA A 105 -16.45 -8.11 -14.10
CA ALA A 105 -15.45 -7.11 -13.73
C ALA A 105 -15.61 -5.87 -14.61
N ARG A 106 -15.72 -4.70 -13.98
CA ARG A 106 -15.63 -3.40 -14.64
C ARG A 106 -14.27 -2.77 -14.31
N LYS A 107 -13.70 -2.06 -15.28
CA LYS A 107 -12.48 -1.29 -15.07
C LYS A 107 -12.84 0.09 -14.54
N GLU A 108 -12.16 0.50 -13.49
CA GLU A 108 -12.33 1.78 -12.84
C GLU A 108 -10.96 2.40 -12.57
N THR A 109 -10.94 3.72 -12.42
CA THR A 109 -9.73 4.47 -12.07
C THR A 109 -9.92 5.09 -10.70
N LEU A 110 -9.04 4.76 -9.76
CA LEU A 110 -9.03 5.29 -8.40
C LEU A 110 -7.90 6.31 -8.25
N LYS A 111 -8.22 7.52 -7.78
CA LYS A 111 -7.24 8.57 -7.49
C LYS A 111 -7.38 9.12 -6.07
N VAL A 112 -6.36 9.80 -5.56
CA VAL A 112 -6.32 10.37 -4.19
C VAL A 112 -7.55 11.23 -3.88
N ASN A 113 -7.96 12.06 -4.85
CA ASN A 113 -9.09 13.00 -4.69
C ASN A 113 -10.35 12.55 -5.45
N GLN A 114 -10.35 11.34 -6.01
CA GLN A 114 -11.50 10.77 -6.73
C GLN A 114 -11.73 9.35 -6.20
N PRO A 115 -12.45 9.24 -5.06
CA PRO A 115 -12.74 7.94 -4.47
C PRO A 115 -13.68 7.13 -5.35
N LEU A 116 -13.49 5.81 -5.33
CA LEU A 116 -14.39 4.87 -5.99
C LEU A 116 -15.55 4.52 -5.05
N SER A 117 -16.76 4.46 -5.58
CA SER A 117 -17.94 3.97 -4.84
C SER A 117 -18.31 2.59 -5.34
N VAL A 118 -18.32 1.60 -4.45
CA VAL A 118 -18.70 0.22 -4.72
C VAL A 118 -19.78 -0.17 -3.74
N ASP A 119 -21.02 -0.28 -4.23
CA ASP A 119 -22.18 -0.73 -3.45
C ASP A 119 -22.33 -0.01 -2.08
N GLY A 120 -22.23 1.32 -2.09
CA GLY A 120 -22.31 2.17 -0.90
C GLY A 120 -21.02 2.28 -0.08
N THR A 121 -20.00 1.48 -0.39
CA THR A 121 -18.67 1.56 0.22
C THR A 121 -17.78 2.51 -0.58
N ARG A 122 -17.15 3.48 0.12
CA ARG A 122 -16.20 4.41 -0.50
C ARG A 122 -14.77 3.90 -0.32
N VAL A 123 -14.07 3.68 -1.42
CA VAL A 123 -12.67 3.25 -1.47
C VAL A 123 -11.80 4.46 -1.78
N TYR A 124 -10.80 4.67 -0.93
CA TYR A 124 -9.90 5.82 -1.00
C TYR A 124 -8.47 5.34 -1.23
N LEU A 125 -7.73 6.05 -2.09
CA LEU A 125 -6.29 5.87 -2.22
C LEU A 125 -5.59 6.67 -1.11
N SER A 126 -5.35 6.03 0.04
CA SER A 126 -4.77 6.68 1.22
C SER A 126 -3.23 6.68 1.23
N GLY A 127 -2.59 5.83 0.44
CA GLY A 127 -1.14 5.69 0.44
C GLY A 127 -0.65 4.75 -0.64
N ASN A 128 0.65 4.78 -0.87
CA ASN A 128 1.32 3.95 -1.86
C ASN A 128 2.73 3.60 -1.41
N GLY A 129 3.27 2.52 -1.97
CA GLY A 129 4.60 2.02 -1.65
C GLY A 129 5.09 1.06 -2.72
N TYR A 130 6.25 0.47 -2.48
CA TYR A 130 6.82 -0.53 -3.38
C TYR A 130 6.66 -1.93 -2.80
N ALA A 131 6.42 -2.89 -3.67
CA ALA A 131 6.42 -4.31 -3.38
C ALA A 131 7.42 -5.02 -4.31
N PRO A 132 8.74 -4.94 -4.05
CA PRO A 132 9.74 -5.64 -4.86
C PRO A 132 9.48 -7.14 -4.91
N ILE A 133 9.74 -7.75 -6.07
CA ILE A 133 9.79 -9.19 -6.18
C ILE A 133 11.13 -9.64 -5.61
N VAL A 134 11.07 -10.47 -4.58
CA VAL A 134 12.23 -11.02 -3.90
C VAL A 134 12.32 -12.50 -4.20
N LYS A 135 13.52 -12.95 -4.59
CA LYS A 135 13.85 -14.35 -4.76
C LYS A 135 14.91 -14.76 -3.75
N VAL A 136 14.61 -15.79 -2.96
CA VAL A 136 15.51 -16.34 -1.95
C VAL A 136 15.90 -17.75 -2.33
N THR A 137 17.22 -17.98 -2.42
CA THR A 137 17.80 -19.31 -2.61
C THR A 137 18.39 -19.79 -1.28
N ASP A 138 18.03 -20.99 -0.85
CA ASP A 138 18.41 -21.55 0.43
C ASP A 138 19.81 -22.21 0.43
N GLY A 139 20.18 -22.84 1.55
CA GLY A 139 21.49 -23.48 1.72
C GLY A 139 21.69 -24.71 0.82
N ASP A 140 20.60 -25.34 0.39
CA ASP A 140 20.59 -26.49 -0.52
C ASP A 140 20.61 -26.06 -2.00
N GLY A 141 20.59 -24.75 -2.27
CA GLY A 141 20.58 -24.19 -3.62
C GLY A 141 19.20 -24.20 -4.28
N LYS A 142 18.12 -24.40 -3.51
CA LYS A 142 16.73 -24.38 -4.01
C LYS A 142 16.08 -23.03 -3.74
N VAL A 143 15.10 -22.68 -4.58
CA VAL A 143 14.29 -21.47 -4.34
C VAL A 143 13.33 -21.75 -3.20
N ALA A 144 13.54 -21.08 -2.07
CA ALA A 144 12.70 -21.20 -0.90
C ALA A 144 11.59 -20.14 -0.83
N TYR A 145 11.75 -19.04 -1.58
CA TYR A 145 10.72 -18.01 -1.74
C TYR A 145 10.90 -17.27 -3.06
N GLU A 146 9.80 -16.97 -3.74
CA GLU A 146 9.76 -16.08 -4.89
C GLU A 146 8.40 -15.36 -4.93
N GLY A 147 8.40 -14.04 -4.71
CA GLY A 147 7.15 -13.28 -4.68
C GLY A 147 7.32 -11.82 -4.26
N PRO A 148 6.24 -11.02 -4.33
CA PRO A 148 6.26 -9.63 -3.86
C PRO A 148 6.46 -9.56 -2.35
N VAL A 149 7.20 -8.56 -1.89
CA VAL A 149 7.36 -8.27 -0.46
C VAL A 149 7.01 -6.81 -0.22
N VAL A 150 5.93 -6.57 0.53
CA VAL A 150 5.48 -5.22 0.87
C VAL A 150 6.57 -4.49 1.66
N SER A 151 6.92 -3.29 1.19
CA SER A 151 7.90 -2.42 1.85
C SER A 151 7.22 -1.12 2.25
N LEU A 152 7.21 -0.82 3.55
CA LEU A 152 6.51 0.35 4.09
C LEU A 152 7.42 1.58 4.01
N ALA A 153 7.02 2.56 3.21
CA ALA A 153 7.77 3.80 3.02
C ALA A 153 7.71 4.69 4.26
N THR A 154 8.87 5.22 4.66
CA THR A 154 9.02 6.09 5.84
C THR A 154 9.36 7.53 5.47
N ASP A 155 9.68 7.81 4.21
CA ASP A 155 10.02 9.15 3.74
C ASP A 155 9.54 9.43 2.30
N LYS A 156 9.71 10.68 1.86
CA LYS A 156 9.31 11.16 0.52
C LYS A 156 10.17 10.59 -0.63
N THR A 157 11.27 9.93 -0.31
CA THR A 157 12.16 9.28 -1.28
C THR A 157 11.86 7.79 -1.42
N TYR A 158 10.79 7.32 -0.74
CA TYR A 158 10.33 5.94 -0.66
C TYR A 158 11.36 4.99 -0.05
N THR A 159 12.25 5.50 0.82
CA THR A 159 13.02 4.65 1.73
C THR A 159 12.03 3.82 2.53
N SER A 160 12.15 2.51 2.44
CA SER A 160 11.18 1.61 3.07
C SER A 160 11.89 0.48 3.79
N SER A 161 11.30 0.05 4.90
CA SER A 161 11.77 -1.14 5.63
C SER A 161 10.98 -2.35 5.19
N THR A 162 11.63 -3.52 5.21
CA THR A 162 11.00 -4.79 4.85
C THR A 162 11.48 -5.90 5.77
N VAL A 163 10.57 -6.83 6.06
CA VAL A 163 10.83 -8.04 6.82
C VAL A 163 10.26 -9.21 6.03
N LEU A 164 11.12 -10.16 5.67
CA LEU A 164 10.74 -11.38 4.95
C LEU A 164 11.08 -12.59 5.81
N LYS A 165 10.08 -13.42 6.11
CA LYS A 165 10.27 -14.72 6.76
C LYS A 165 10.16 -15.80 5.69
N VAL A 166 11.14 -16.69 5.64
CA VAL A 166 11.19 -17.81 4.70
C VAL A 166 11.31 -19.11 5.51
N PRO A 167 10.18 -19.60 6.07
CA PRO A 167 10.16 -20.79 6.91
C PRO A 167 10.44 -22.08 6.11
N ASP A 168 10.24 -22.05 4.80
CA ASP A 168 10.45 -23.20 3.90
C ASP A 168 11.91 -23.40 3.49
N ALA A 169 12.80 -22.47 3.85
CA ALA A 169 14.23 -22.60 3.57
C ALA A 169 14.85 -23.78 4.30
N ARG A 170 15.77 -24.48 3.61
CA ARG A 170 16.55 -25.58 4.17
C ARG A 170 18.06 -25.30 4.15
N PRO A 171 18.84 -25.88 5.07
CA PRO A 171 18.42 -26.71 6.21
C PRO A 171 17.75 -25.89 7.34
N ASP A 172 18.07 -24.61 7.44
CA ASP A 172 17.57 -23.70 8.47
C ASP A 172 16.54 -22.72 7.90
N GLN A 173 15.55 -22.38 8.73
CA GLN A 173 14.62 -21.28 8.44
C GLN A 173 15.37 -19.96 8.31
N LEU A 174 14.96 -19.15 7.35
CA LEU A 174 15.60 -17.87 7.07
C LEU A 174 14.66 -16.70 7.41
N GLY A 175 15.27 -15.62 7.88
CA GLY A 175 14.61 -14.33 8.10
C GLY A 175 15.50 -13.21 7.60
N PHE A 176 14.91 -12.28 6.85
CA PHE A 176 15.59 -11.14 6.26
C PHE A 176 14.95 -9.88 6.81
N VAL A 177 15.77 -8.97 7.33
CA VAL A 177 15.36 -7.60 7.64
C VAL A 177 16.24 -6.69 6.80
N GLY A 178 15.64 -5.71 6.14
CA GLY A 178 16.38 -4.83 5.26
C GLY A 178 15.64 -3.55 4.92
N MET A 179 16.33 -2.72 4.16
CA MET A 179 15.76 -1.51 3.58
C MET A 179 15.66 -1.69 2.07
N PHE A 180 14.56 -1.21 1.50
CA PHE A 180 14.37 -1.04 0.07
C PHE A 180 14.52 0.45 -0.27
N LEU A 181 15.51 0.75 -1.13
CA LEU A 181 15.85 2.11 -1.53
C LEU A 181 15.66 2.26 -3.05
N PRO A 182 14.45 2.62 -3.52
CA PRO A 182 14.17 2.72 -4.95
C PRO A 182 14.97 3.85 -5.63
N SER A 183 15.25 4.93 -4.90
CA SER A 183 15.96 6.11 -5.41
C SER A 183 17.44 6.15 -5.03
N ALA A 184 17.99 5.04 -4.52
CA ALA A 184 19.39 4.97 -4.14
C ALA A 184 20.31 5.12 -5.34
N VAL A 185 21.38 5.89 -5.14
CA VAL A 185 22.57 5.90 -5.98
C VAL A 185 23.71 5.29 -5.19
N ILE A 186 24.48 4.41 -5.84
CA ILE A 186 25.72 3.90 -5.27
C ILE A 186 26.80 4.92 -5.57
N GLN A 187 27.34 5.55 -4.53
CA GLN A 187 28.47 6.45 -4.61
C GLN A 187 29.53 5.95 -3.64
N ASP A 188 30.75 5.71 -4.14
CA ASP A 188 31.88 5.19 -3.36
C ASP A 188 31.56 3.88 -2.61
N GLY A 189 30.81 2.98 -3.25
CA GLY A 189 30.41 1.69 -2.67
C GLY A 189 29.32 1.77 -1.59
N SER A 190 28.85 2.97 -1.24
CA SER A 190 27.78 3.18 -0.27
C SER A 190 26.49 3.66 -0.96
N PRO A 191 25.32 3.10 -0.60
CA PRO A 191 24.04 3.61 -1.08
C PRO A 191 23.71 4.93 -0.40
N ARG A 192 23.33 5.93 -1.19
CA ARG A 192 22.70 7.16 -0.72
C ARG A 192 21.38 7.37 -1.45
N THR A 193 20.33 7.72 -0.73
CA THR A 193 19.07 8.15 -1.34
C THR A 193 19.23 9.54 -1.94
N ARG A 194 18.74 9.76 -3.16
CA ARG A 194 18.64 11.11 -3.70
C ARG A 194 17.56 11.88 -2.95
N ARG A 195 17.80 13.18 -2.70
CA ARG A 195 16.79 14.09 -2.14
C ARG A 195 15.54 14.22 -3.02
N THR A 196 15.63 13.87 -4.29
CA THR A 196 14.52 13.83 -5.22
C THR A 196 14.11 12.39 -5.51
N PRO A 197 12.80 12.04 -5.42
CA PRO A 197 12.35 10.73 -5.87
C PRO A 197 12.60 10.62 -7.37
N ALA A 198 13.60 9.84 -7.74
CA ALA A 198 13.93 9.51 -9.13
C ALA A 198 13.25 8.19 -9.51
N CYS A 199 12.98 8.02 -10.81
CA CYS A 199 12.61 6.70 -11.35
C CYS A 199 13.76 5.72 -11.00
N PRO A 200 13.48 4.56 -10.38
CA PRO A 200 14.50 3.60 -10.01
C PRO A 200 15.22 3.10 -11.28
N THR A 201 16.48 3.46 -11.47
CA THR A 201 17.30 2.87 -12.55
C THR A 201 17.81 1.49 -12.14
N ARG A 202 18.07 1.30 -10.83
CA ARG A 202 18.31 0.01 -10.15
C ARG A 202 17.98 0.17 -8.65
N PRO A 203 16.89 -0.43 -8.13
CA PRO A 203 16.63 -0.39 -6.70
C PRO A 203 17.76 -1.07 -5.93
N TRP A 204 18.16 -0.51 -4.79
CA TRP A 204 19.10 -1.18 -3.88
C TRP A 204 18.37 -1.79 -2.70
N CYS A 205 18.70 -3.04 -2.40
CA CYS A 205 18.29 -3.71 -1.17
C CYS A 205 19.50 -3.90 -0.28
N SER A 206 19.35 -3.58 1.00
CA SER A 206 20.37 -3.93 1.98
C SER A 206 20.62 -5.45 1.93
N PRO A 207 21.89 -5.90 1.93
CA PRO A 207 22.15 -7.31 2.20
C PRO A 207 21.52 -7.66 3.54
N PRO A 208 20.93 -8.86 3.68
CA PRO A 208 20.31 -9.25 4.93
C PRO A 208 21.30 -9.16 6.07
N THR A 209 20.95 -8.39 7.10
CA THR A 209 21.53 -8.59 8.42
C THR A 209 20.93 -9.87 8.97
N ALA A 210 21.75 -10.92 9.08
CA ALA A 210 21.40 -12.08 9.87
C ALA A 210 21.05 -11.58 11.28
N GLY A 211 19.78 -11.70 11.67
CA GLY A 211 19.33 -11.38 13.01
C GLY A 211 20.20 -12.12 14.01
N THR A 212 20.62 -11.42 15.06
CA THR A 212 21.50 -11.90 16.11
C THR A 212 20.89 -13.07 16.87
N SER A 213 21.03 -14.27 16.33
CA SER A 213 21.14 -15.52 17.05
C SER A 213 22.11 -16.38 16.25
N GLY A 214 23.39 -16.40 16.64
CA GLY A 214 24.30 -17.53 16.40
C GLY A 214 24.59 -18.08 14.99
N TRP A 215 24.31 -17.42 13.87
CA TRP A 215 24.54 -18.03 12.55
C TRP A 215 25.32 -17.13 11.58
N THR A 216 26.57 -17.50 11.31
CA THR A 216 27.39 -17.03 10.20
C THR A 216 26.73 -17.41 8.88
N ALA A 217 26.43 -16.42 8.03
CA ALA A 217 25.90 -16.67 6.70
C ALA A 217 26.90 -17.49 5.86
N ALA A 218 26.53 -18.73 5.55
CA ALA A 218 27.30 -19.57 4.63
C ALA A 218 27.31 -18.95 3.21
N PRO A 219 28.42 -19.09 2.44
CA PRO A 219 28.69 -18.37 1.19
C PRO A 219 27.77 -18.66 0.00
N ARG A 220 26.68 -19.43 0.17
CA ARG A 220 25.76 -19.83 -0.91
C ARG A 220 24.34 -19.24 -0.81
N ARG A 221 24.04 -18.48 0.24
CA ARG A 221 22.69 -17.91 0.44
C ARG A 221 22.61 -16.55 -0.26
N THR A 222 21.75 -16.43 -1.28
CA THR A 222 21.57 -15.19 -2.05
C THR A 222 20.12 -14.73 -2.00
N CYS A 223 19.95 -13.41 -1.85
CA CYS A 223 18.67 -12.72 -1.94
C CYS A 223 18.81 -11.66 -3.04
N THR A 224 17.97 -11.73 -4.05
CA THR A 224 17.94 -10.76 -5.16
C THR A 224 16.57 -10.12 -5.24
N CYS A 225 16.56 -8.80 -5.42
CA CYS A 225 15.34 -8.01 -5.50
C CYS A 225 15.32 -7.21 -6.81
N TRP A 226 14.15 -7.14 -7.44
CA TRP A 226 13.92 -6.29 -8.60
C TRP A 226 12.49 -5.74 -8.59
N THR A 227 12.29 -4.55 -9.16
CA THR A 227 10.97 -3.95 -9.37
C THR A 227 10.76 -3.67 -10.86
N PRO A 228 9.61 -4.03 -11.45
CA PRO A 228 9.23 -3.53 -12.76
C PRO A 228 9.08 -1.99 -12.72
N PRO A 229 9.42 -1.26 -13.79
CA PRO A 229 9.40 0.20 -13.79
C PRO A 229 7.95 0.72 -13.69
N PRO A 230 7.60 1.55 -12.69
CA PRO A 230 6.27 2.16 -12.61
C PRO A 230 6.20 3.56 -13.27
N CYS A 231 7.34 4.11 -13.70
CA CYS A 231 7.40 5.49 -14.19
C CYS A 231 7.25 5.55 -15.71
N THR A 232 6.11 6.03 -16.16
CA THR A 232 5.95 6.58 -17.51
C THR A 232 6.36 8.06 -17.51
N SER A 233 7.01 8.49 -18.59
CA SER A 233 7.47 9.87 -18.81
C SER A 233 6.34 10.86 -18.98
#